data_AF-A0A377JKV6-F1
#
_entry.id   AF-A0A377JKV6-F1
#
_cell.length_a   1.000
_cell.length_b   1.000
_cell.length_c   1.000
_cell.angle_alpha   90.00
_cell.angle_beta   90.00
_cell.angle_gamma   90.00
#
_symmetry.space_group_name_H-M   'P 1'
#
loop_
_entity.id
_entity.type
_entity.pdbx_description
1 polymer ?
#
loop_
_entity_poly.entity_id
_entity_poly.type
_entity_poly.pdbx_seq_one_letter_code
_entity_poly.pdbx_strand_id
1 'polypeptide(L)' 'MKTVKARLTELKNLINTKINKDYEWMGEIKSPEIIKEIEQLYPLIEKIEKIGKNP' A
#
# COMPACT_ATOMS: atom_id res chain seq x y z
N MET A 1 -3.15 14.53 -6.09
CA MET A 1 -2.82 13.66 -4.92
C MET A 1 -3.85 12.55 -4.68
N LYS A 2 -5.15 12.76 -4.91
CA LYS A 2 -6.18 11.68 -4.93
C LYS A 2 -5.75 10.42 -5.71
N THR A 3 -5.02 10.61 -6.82
CA THR A 3 -4.50 9.53 -7.68
C THR A 3 -3.43 8.65 -7.01
N VAL A 4 -2.61 9.20 -6.11
CA VAL A 4 -1.50 8.47 -5.47
C VAL A 4 -2.05 7.51 -4.40
N LYS A 5 -3.02 7.96 -3.60
CA LYS A 5 -3.71 7.11 -2.61
C LYS A 5 -4.44 5.94 -3.31
N ALA A 6 -5.12 6.22 -4.42
CA ALA A 6 -5.79 5.20 -5.22
C ALA A 6 -4.82 4.15 -5.79
N ARG A 7 -3.70 4.59 -6.38
CA ARG A 7 -2.64 3.69 -6.90
C ARG A 7 -2.04 2.80 -5.81
N LEU A 8 -1.86 3.33 -4.58
CA LEU A 8 -1.39 2.55 -3.43
C LEU A 8 -2.41 1.52 -2.96
N THR A 9 -3.71 1.84 -3.01
CA THR A 9 -4.77 0.89 -2.71
C THR A 9 -4.83 -0.23 -3.74
N GLU A 10 -4.72 0.10 -5.03
CA GLU A 10 -4.62 -0.90 -6.11
C GLU A 10 -3.40 -1.80 -5.93
N LEU A 11 -2.24 -1.24 -5.60
CA LEU A 11 -1.01 -2.01 -5.37
C LEU A 11 -1.16 -2.96 -4.18
N LYS A 12 -1.74 -2.49 -3.06
CA LYS A 12 -2.04 -3.32 -1.89
C LYS A 12 -2.93 -4.52 -2.27
N ASN A 13 -3.98 -4.27 -3.05
CA ASN A 13 -4.92 -5.32 -3.47
C ASN A 13 -4.30 -6.31 -4.44
N LEU A 14 -3.43 -5.84 -5.34
CA LEU A 14 -2.71 -6.69 -6.30
C LEU A 14 -1.70 -7.59 -5.58
N ILE A 15 -0.98 -7.07 -4.59
CA ILE A 15 -0.08 -7.84 -3.73
C ILE A 15 -0.86 -8.87 -2.92
N ASN A 16 -1.97 -8.47 -2.28
CA ASN A 16 -2.82 -9.41 -1.54
C ASN A 16 -3.34 -10.54 -2.44
N THR A 17 -3.78 -10.22 -3.65
CA THR A 17 -4.38 -11.22 -4.54
C THR A 17 -3.32 -12.13 -5.13
N LYS A 18 -2.25 -11.57 -5.71
CA LYS A 18 -1.22 -12.40 -6.36
C LYS A 18 -0.37 -13.14 -5.33
N ILE A 19 0.12 -12.46 -4.30
CA ILE A 19 1.06 -13.07 -3.34
C ILE A 19 0.35 -14.01 -2.36
N ASN A 20 -0.82 -13.66 -1.85
CA ASN A 20 -1.47 -14.54 -0.86
C ASN A 20 -2.32 -15.65 -1.47
N LYS A 21 -2.87 -15.50 -2.69
CA LYS A 21 -3.64 -16.57 -3.33
C LYS A 21 -2.85 -17.37 -4.36
N ASP A 22 -2.13 -16.71 -5.27
CA ASP A 22 -1.44 -17.43 -6.36
C ASP A 22 -0.08 -18.00 -5.92
N TYR A 23 0.52 -17.43 -4.86
CA TYR A 23 1.81 -17.85 -4.29
C TYR A 23 1.70 -18.39 -2.85
N GLU A 24 0.53 -18.91 -2.45
CA GLU A 24 0.32 -19.56 -1.15
C GLU A 24 1.34 -20.70 -0.92
N TRP A 25 1.77 -21.37 -2.00
CA TRP A 25 2.82 -22.39 -2.03
C TRP A 25 4.24 -21.88 -1.78
N MET A 26 4.49 -20.56 -1.90
CA MET A 26 5.81 -19.98 -1.69
C MET A 26 6.16 -19.74 -0.23
N GLY A 27 5.23 -19.93 0.72
CA GLY A 27 5.46 -20.12 2.17
C GLY A 27 6.19 -19.02 2.96
N GLU A 28 7.01 -18.18 2.34
CA GLU A 28 8.03 -17.35 2.99
C GLU A 28 8.31 -16.01 2.29
N ILE A 29 7.65 -15.67 1.17
CA ILE A 29 7.66 -14.27 0.73
C ILE A 29 6.67 -13.49 1.57
N LYS A 30 7.25 -12.58 2.36
CA LYS A 30 6.69 -11.77 3.42
C LYS A 30 5.65 -10.76 2.94
N SER A 31 4.56 -11.25 2.37
CA SER A 31 3.36 -10.46 2.05
C SER A 31 2.89 -9.59 3.22
N PRO A 32 2.90 -10.07 4.48
CA PRO A 32 2.51 -9.24 5.62
C PRO A 32 3.44 -8.04 5.87
N GLU A 33 4.75 -8.19 5.66
CA GLU A 33 5.71 -7.10 5.85
C GLU A 33 5.54 -6.03 4.76
N ILE A 34 5.36 -6.44 3.51
CA ILE A 34 5.13 -5.53 2.39
C ILE A 34 3.80 -4.77 2.55
N ILE A 35 2.74 -5.47 3.00
CA ILE A 35 1.45 -4.83 3.29
C ILE A 35 1.59 -3.80 4.42
N LYS A 36 2.34 -4.13 5.47
CA LYS A 36 2.57 -3.24 6.60
C LYS A 36 3.36 -1.99 6.20
N GLU A 37 4.37 -2.14 5.34
CA GLU A 37 5.11 -0.99 4.78
C GLU A 37 4.17 -0.10 3.95
N ILE A 38 3.31 -0.68 3.11
CA ILE A 38 2.30 0.07 2.33
C ILE A 38 1.33 0.80 3.25
N GLU A 39 0.91 0.18 4.35
CA GLU A 39 0.02 0.81 5.34
C GLU A 39 0.66 2.03 6.02
N GLN A 40 1.96 1.98 6.30
CA GLN A 40 2.71 3.10 6.89
C GLN A 40 2.86 4.30 5.96
N LEU A 41 2.69 4.13 4.64
CA LEU A 41 2.78 5.22 3.67
C LEU A 41 1.51 6.08 3.62
N TYR A 42 0.34 5.55 4.00
CA TYR A 42 -0.91 6.32 3.96
C TYR A 42 -0.90 7.58 4.86
N PRO A 43 -0.46 7.52 6.13
CA PRO A 43 -0.36 8.71 6.99
C PRO A 43 0.63 9.75 6.46
N LEU A 44 1.71 9.32 5.80
CA LEU A 44 2.69 10.23 5.19
C LEU A 44 2.08 10.99 4.03
N ILE A 45 1.32 10.31 3.18
CA ILE A 45 0.58 10.93 2.08
C ILE A 45 -0.45 11.93 2.60
N GLU A 46 -1.18 11.58 3.66
CA GLU A 46 -2.13 12.51 4.29
C GLU A 46 -1.44 13.75 4.89
N LYS A 47 -0.25 13.60 5.47
CA LYS A 47 0.55 14.74 5.93
C LYS A 47 0.95 15.64 4.76
N ILE A 48 1.43 15.08 3.66
CA ILE A 48 1.79 15.87 2.47
C ILE A 48 0.55 16.57 1.90
N GLU A 49 -0.62 15.90 1.88
CA GLU A 49 -1.88 16.51 1.40
C GLU A 49 -2.34 17.68 2.27
N LYS A 50 -2.10 17.61 3.58
CA LYS A 50 -2.39 18.70 4.51
C LYS A 50 -1.42 19.87 4.35
N ILE A 51 -0.13 19.59 4.16
CA ILE A 51 0.90 20.63 3.93
C ILE A 51 0.62 21.37 2.62
N GLY A 52 0.26 20.66 1.54
CA GLY A 52 -0.09 21.27 0.25
C GLY A 52 -1.43 22.02 0.23
N LYS A 53 -2.19 22.01 1.33
CA LYS A 53 -3.46 22.74 1.50
C LYS A 53 -3.36 23.93 2.45
N ASN A 54 -2.18 24.23 2.98
CA ASN A 54 -1.98 25.47 3.71
C ASN A 54 -1.96 26.64 2.69
N PRO A 55 -2.87 27.62 2.79
CA PRO A 55 -2.94 28.77 1.87
C PRO A 55 -1.71 29.66 1.94
#